data_AF-A0A392M426-F1
#
_entry.id   AF-A0A392M426-F1
#
_cell.length_a   1.000
_cell.length_b   1.000
_cell.length_c   1.000
_cell.angle_alpha   90.00
_cell.angle_beta   90.00
_cell.angle_gamma   90.00
#
_symmetry.space_group_name_H-M   'P 1'
#
loop_
_entity.id
_entity.type
_entity.pdbx_description
1 polymer ?
#
loop_
_entity_poly.entity_id
_entity_poly.type
_entity_poly.pdbx_seq_one_letter_code
_entity_poly.pdbx_strand_id
1 'polypeptide(L)'
;MEAEALSSEQVKNKMEAKRLSTDNPPGFLSRALPAVVPVLLISIGYVDPGKWVASVEGGARFGFDLVAFTLIFNLAAIFCQYLSARVAVITERDLAQICSDEYDTWTCLLLGIQMELSVIMLDLNMILGMAQGLNLIFGWDLFTCVFLTATGAVFHILLAVLLDIEKAKFLGQFVAGFVLLSFILGLLINQSEIPLPMNGILMKLSGESAFMLMSLLGATLVPHNFYLHSSIVQ
;
A
#
# COMPACT_ATOMS: atom_id res chain seq x y z
N MET A 1 50.52 27.81 -35.26
CA MET A 1 49.64 27.24 -36.30
C MET A 1 49.38 25.75 -36.10
N GLU A 2 50.40 24.90 -35.88
CA GLU A 2 50.20 23.46 -35.63
C GLU A 2 49.49 23.10 -34.30
N ALA A 3 49.74 23.85 -33.22
CA ALA A 3 49.13 23.56 -31.91
C ALA A 3 47.62 23.84 -31.85
N GLU A 4 47.11 24.81 -32.61
CA GLU A 4 45.68 25.12 -32.69
C GLU A 4 44.91 24.11 -33.56
N ALA A 5 45.55 23.59 -34.62
CA ALA A 5 44.98 22.55 -35.47
C ALA A 5 44.76 21.24 -34.67
N LEU A 6 45.75 20.82 -33.87
CA LEU A 6 45.65 19.66 -32.99
C LEU A 6 44.55 19.79 -31.91
N SER A 7 44.36 21.00 -31.36
CA SER A 7 43.29 21.25 -30.38
C SER A 7 41.91 21.17 -31.04
N SER A 8 41.77 21.64 -32.28
CA SER A 8 40.49 21.60 -33.01
C SER A 8 40.07 20.17 -33.35
N GLU A 9 41.03 19.30 -33.66
CA GLU A 9 40.82 17.91 -34.05
C GLU A 9 40.51 17.03 -32.82
N GLN A 10 41.15 17.28 -31.69
CA GLN A 10 40.82 16.66 -30.40
C GLN A 10 39.42 17.04 -29.91
N VAL A 11 39.01 18.31 -30.10
CA VAL A 11 37.66 18.79 -29.75
C VAL A 11 36.60 18.16 -30.67
N LYS A 12 36.91 17.99 -31.96
CA LYS A 12 36.02 17.32 -32.91
C LYS A 12 35.86 15.83 -32.59
N ASN A 13 36.96 15.12 -32.31
CA ASN A 13 36.92 13.71 -31.93
C ASN A 13 36.19 13.50 -30.59
N LYS A 14 36.32 14.42 -29.63
CA LYS A 14 35.57 14.38 -28.36
C LYS A 14 34.08 14.67 -28.56
N MET A 15 33.72 15.51 -29.52
CA MET A 15 32.33 15.74 -29.92
C MET A 15 31.72 14.55 -30.68
N GLU A 16 32.49 13.90 -31.56
CA GLU A 16 32.05 12.70 -32.28
C GLU A 16 31.91 11.49 -31.34
N ALA A 17 32.85 11.30 -30.40
CA ALA A 17 32.75 10.27 -29.36
C ALA A 17 31.55 10.47 -28.42
N LYS A 18 31.19 11.74 -28.12
CA LYS A 18 29.99 12.05 -27.33
C LYS A 18 28.69 11.85 -28.11
N ARG A 19 28.70 12.07 -29.44
CA ARG A 19 27.53 11.74 -30.30
C ARG A 19 27.35 10.23 -30.42
N LEU A 20 28.42 9.44 -30.56
CA LEU A 20 28.34 7.98 -30.66
C LEU A 20 27.85 7.29 -29.38
N SER A 21 28.01 7.91 -28.20
CA SER A 21 27.46 7.38 -26.94
C SER A 21 26.00 7.79 -26.67
N THR A 22 25.38 8.58 -27.55
CA THR A 22 24.02 9.13 -27.38
C THR A 22 23.06 8.63 -28.47
N ASP A 23 23.36 7.51 -29.11
CA ASP A 23 22.55 6.93 -30.20
C ASP A 23 21.97 5.55 -29.85
N ASN A 24 21.66 5.32 -28.57
CA ASN A 24 20.66 4.33 -28.19
C ASN A 24 19.46 5.08 -27.60
N PRO A 25 18.26 5.02 -28.19
CA PRO A 25 17.09 5.53 -27.51
C PRO A 25 17.01 4.82 -26.15
N PRO A 26 16.84 5.52 -25.02
CA PRO A 26 16.65 4.86 -23.75
C PRO A 26 15.45 3.94 -23.93
N GLY A 27 15.70 2.62 -23.90
CA GLY A 27 14.66 1.63 -24.12
C GLY A 27 13.48 1.89 -23.19
N PHE A 28 12.28 1.52 -23.61
CA PHE A 28 11.06 1.67 -22.81
C PHE A 28 11.26 1.26 -21.33
N LEU A 29 12.10 0.24 -21.07
CA LEU A 29 12.53 -0.17 -19.73
C LEU A 29 13.34 0.87 -18.94
N SER A 30 14.33 1.56 -19.54
CA SER A 30 15.16 2.54 -18.82
C SER A 30 14.46 3.88 -18.60
N ARG A 31 13.37 4.14 -19.33
CA ARG A 31 12.47 5.27 -19.12
C ARG A 31 11.31 4.91 -18.18
N ALA A 32 10.89 3.64 -18.16
CA ALA A 32 9.89 3.13 -17.22
C ALA A 32 10.48 2.93 -15.81
N LEU A 33 11.72 2.45 -15.64
CA LEU A 33 12.31 2.20 -14.30
C LEU A 33 12.25 3.43 -13.37
N PRO A 34 12.66 4.63 -13.80
CA PRO A 34 12.61 5.83 -12.96
C PRO A 34 11.19 6.33 -12.66
N ALA A 35 10.19 5.91 -13.46
CA ALA A 35 8.77 6.24 -13.25
C ALA A 35 8.03 5.17 -12.43
N VAL A 36 8.47 3.91 -12.54
CA VAL A 36 7.93 2.77 -11.83
C VAL A 36 8.38 2.77 -10.38
N VAL A 37 9.62 3.18 -10.06
CA VAL A 37 10.12 3.25 -8.68
C VAL A 37 9.28 4.19 -7.80
N PRO A 38 8.96 5.44 -8.20
CA PRO A 38 8.05 6.30 -7.45
C PRO A 38 6.64 5.72 -7.30
N VAL A 39 6.09 5.09 -8.35
CA VAL A 39 4.76 4.46 -8.32
C VAL A 39 4.73 3.24 -7.40
N LEU A 40 5.82 2.46 -7.36
CA LEU A 40 6.01 1.37 -6.40
C LEU A 40 6.15 1.90 -4.97
N LEU A 41 6.92 2.98 -4.77
CA LEU A 41 7.07 3.63 -3.45
C LEU A 41 5.76 4.26 -2.94
N ILE A 42 4.91 4.75 -3.84
CA ILE A 42 3.56 5.23 -3.51
C ILE A 42 2.63 4.04 -3.20
N SER A 43 2.69 2.97 -4.01
CA SER A 43 1.92 1.74 -3.76
C SER A 43 2.29 1.05 -2.45
N ILE A 44 3.57 1.10 -2.06
CA ILE A 44 4.07 0.60 -0.77
C ILE A 44 3.40 1.33 0.40
N GLY A 45 3.09 2.62 0.26
CA GLY A 45 2.33 3.38 1.27
C GLY A 45 0.89 2.90 1.45
N TYR A 46 0.37 2.10 0.52
CA TYR A 46 -0.96 1.48 0.60
C TYR A 46 -0.95 0.12 1.31
N VAL A 47 0.23 -0.36 1.72
CA VAL A 47 0.40 -1.60 2.46
C VAL A 47 0.11 -1.34 3.92
N ASP A 48 -1.04 -1.83 4.38
CA ASP A 48 -1.46 -1.79 5.78
C ASP A 48 -1.02 -3.09 6.50
N PRO A 49 -0.07 -3.01 7.46
CA PRO A 49 0.38 -4.17 8.23
C PRO A 49 -0.76 -4.88 8.97
N GLY A 50 -1.77 -4.14 9.42
CA GLY A 50 -2.93 -4.70 10.11
C GLY A 50 -3.77 -5.61 9.22
N LYS A 51 -3.95 -5.26 7.94
CA LYS A 51 -4.62 -6.13 6.95
C LYS A 51 -3.85 -7.42 6.71
N TRP A 52 -2.53 -7.35 6.75
CA TRP A 52 -1.68 -8.51 6.55
C TRP A 52 -1.77 -9.48 7.71
N VAL A 53 -1.74 -9.00 8.96
CA VAL A 53 -1.83 -9.90 10.12
C VAL A 53 -3.17 -10.65 10.12
N ALA A 54 -4.29 -9.97 9.86
CA ALA A 54 -5.59 -10.62 9.76
C ALA A 54 -5.64 -11.70 8.66
N SER A 55 -5.01 -11.44 7.52
CA SER A 55 -4.95 -12.40 6.39
C SER A 55 -4.05 -13.60 6.71
N VAL A 56 -2.91 -13.37 7.35
CA VAL A 56 -1.97 -14.42 7.78
C VAL A 56 -2.59 -15.29 8.88
N GLU A 57 -3.28 -14.68 9.86
CA GLU A 57 -3.99 -15.42 10.90
C GLU A 57 -5.14 -16.27 10.33
N GLY A 58 -5.90 -15.71 9.37
CA GLY A 58 -6.94 -16.43 8.66
C GLY A 58 -6.39 -17.63 7.88
N GLY A 59 -5.29 -17.44 7.14
CA GLY A 59 -4.61 -18.51 6.40
C GLY A 59 -3.98 -19.57 7.31
N ALA A 60 -3.43 -19.17 8.47
CA ALA A 60 -2.84 -20.10 9.43
C ALA A 60 -3.88 -21.00 10.11
N ARG A 61 -5.08 -20.47 10.38
CA ARG A 61 -6.15 -21.23 11.05
C ARG A 61 -7.00 -22.08 10.11
N PHE A 62 -7.28 -21.60 8.90
CA PHE A 62 -8.24 -22.22 7.99
C PHE A 62 -7.64 -22.63 6.63
N GLY A 63 -6.32 -22.46 6.46
CA GLY A 63 -5.63 -22.85 5.23
C GLY A 63 -6.22 -22.18 3.99
N PHE A 64 -6.53 -22.99 2.98
CA PHE A 64 -7.03 -22.52 1.68
C PHE A 64 -8.54 -22.31 1.63
N ASP A 65 -9.28 -22.69 2.68
CA ASP A 65 -10.75 -22.67 2.67
C ASP A 65 -11.32 -21.25 2.52
N LEU A 66 -10.61 -20.23 3.02
CA LEU A 66 -11.07 -18.83 2.94
C LEU A 66 -10.53 -18.07 1.73
N VAL A 67 -9.50 -18.59 1.04
CA VAL A 67 -8.78 -17.87 -0.02
C VAL A 67 -9.71 -17.42 -1.15
N ALA A 68 -10.65 -18.29 -1.55
CA ALA A 68 -11.60 -17.96 -2.61
C ALA A 68 -12.53 -16.79 -2.22
N PHE A 69 -13.02 -16.74 -0.98
CA PHE A 69 -13.83 -15.62 -0.54
C PHE A 69 -13.02 -14.34 -0.36
N THR A 70 -11.81 -14.44 0.19
CA THR A 70 -10.88 -13.30 0.28
C THR A 70 -10.65 -12.68 -1.07
N LEU A 71 -10.47 -13.49 -2.11
CA LEU A 71 -10.31 -13.02 -3.49
C LEU A 71 -11.56 -12.28 -3.98
N ILE A 72 -12.75 -12.82 -3.74
CA ILE A 72 -14.03 -12.18 -4.09
C ILE A 72 -14.18 -10.82 -3.38
N PHE A 73 -13.84 -10.74 -2.08
CA PHE A 73 -13.92 -9.50 -1.31
C PHE A 73 -12.96 -8.44 -1.83
N ASN A 74 -11.74 -8.84 -2.19
CA ASN A 74 -10.76 -7.93 -2.80
C ASN A 74 -11.24 -7.42 -4.17
N LEU A 75 -11.81 -8.29 -5.01
CA LEU A 75 -12.39 -7.88 -6.29
C LEU A 75 -13.56 -6.90 -6.11
N ALA A 76 -14.44 -7.15 -5.14
CA ALA A 76 -15.53 -6.24 -4.80
C ALA A 76 -15.00 -4.88 -4.33
N ALA A 77 -13.97 -4.87 -3.48
CA ALA A 77 -13.36 -3.63 -3.01
C ALA A 77 -12.71 -2.82 -4.15
N ILE A 78 -11.97 -3.48 -5.06
CA ILE A 78 -11.39 -2.84 -6.25
C ILE A 78 -12.50 -2.25 -7.13
N PHE A 79 -13.59 -2.99 -7.34
CA PHE A 79 -14.74 -2.52 -8.09
C PHE A 79 -15.36 -1.26 -7.46
N CYS A 80 -15.60 -1.27 -6.14
CA CYS A 80 -16.11 -0.11 -5.42
C CYS A 80 -15.16 1.10 -5.51
N GLN A 81 -13.85 0.90 -5.30
CA GLN A 81 -12.85 1.97 -5.44
C GLN A 81 -12.85 2.57 -6.86
N TYR A 82 -12.96 1.73 -7.88
CA TYR A 82 -13.06 2.15 -9.26
C TYR A 82 -14.31 2.97 -9.54
N LEU A 83 -15.47 2.60 -8.99
CA LEU A 83 -16.69 3.41 -9.10
C LEU A 83 -16.52 4.77 -8.42
N SER A 84 -16.01 4.81 -7.18
CA SER A 84 -15.77 6.07 -6.47
C SER A 84 -14.84 7.00 -7.25
N ALA A 85 -13.77 6.46 -7.82
CA ALA A 85 -12.85 7.21 -8.68
C ALA A 85 -13.55 7.75 -9.94
N ARG A 86 -14.33 6.90 -10.62
CA ARG A 86 -15.02 7.31 -11.85
C ARG A 86 -16.07 8.37 -11.62
N VAL A 87 -16.81 8.29 -10.52
CA VAL A 87 -17.78 9.32 -10.15
C VAL A 87 -17.04 10.64 -10.00
N ALA A 88 -15.96 10.68 -9.20
CA ALA A 88 -15.16 11.89 -8.97
C ALA A 88 -14.65 12.54 -10.27
N VAL A 89 -14.14 11.74 -11.21
CA VAL A 89 -13.65 12.22 -12.51
C VAL A 89 -14.77 12.80 -13.37
N ILE A 90 -15.96 12.20 -13.35
CA ILE A 90 -17.07 12.61 -14.21
C ILE A 90 -17.80 13.83 -13.63
N THR A 91 -17.94 13.91 -12.31
CA THR A 91 -18.65 14.99 -11.63
C THR A 91 -17.76 16.17 -11.27
N GLU A 92 -16.43 15.99 -11.33
CA GLU A 92 -15.41 16.94 -10.82
C GLU A 92 -15.67 17.37 -9.36
N ARG A 93 -16.32 16.49 -8.59
CA ARG A 93 -16.71 16.70 -7.19
C ARG A 93 -16.33 15.49 -6.37
N ASP A 94 -15.95 15.72 -5.12
CA ASP A 94 -15.68 14.63 -4.21
C ASP A 94 -16.96 13.91 -3.76
N LEU A 95 -16.84 12.65 -3.35
CA LEU A 95 -17.96 11.83 -2.93
C LEU A 95 -18.69 12.41 -1.71
N ALA A 96 -18.00 13.14 -0.83
CA ALA A 96 -18.62 13.77 0.34
C ALA A 96 -19.49 14.97 -0.07
N GLN A 97 -19.06 15.76 -1.05
CA GLN A 97 -19.85 16.84 -1.66
C GLN A 97 -21.12 16.29 -2.30
N ILE A 98 -20.99 15.21 -3.08
CA ILE A 98 -22.13 14.55 -3.72
C ILE A 98 -23.11 14.02 -2.67
N CYS A 99 -22.60 13.38 -1.60
CA CYS A 99 -23.44 12.93 -0.49
C CYS A 99 -24.13 14.09 0.22
N SER A 100 -23.46 15.23 0.42
CA SER A 100 -24.06 16.41 1.05
C SER A 100 -25.12 17.09 0.19
N ASP A 101 -25.02 16.98 -1.13
CA ASP A 101 -25.98 17.57 -2.08
C ASP A 101 -27.23 16.68 -2.24
N GLU A 102 -27.09 15.35 -2.18
CA GLU A 102 -28.17 14.38 -2.43
C GLU A 102 -28.89 13.93 -1.14
N TYR A 103 -28.17 13.82 -0.01
CA TYR A 103 -28.73 13.33 1.25
C TYR A 103 -29.14 14.45 2.22
N ASP A 104 -30.02 14.10 3.16
CA ASP A 104 -30.41 15.00 4.23
C ASP A 104 -29.27 15.19 5.26
N THR A 105 -29.35 16.26 6.05
CA THR A 105 -28.32 16.62 7.03
C THR A 105 -28.06 15.51 8.06
N TRP A 106 -29.07 14.73 8.43
CA TRP A 106 -28.91 13.61 9.37
C TRP A 106 -28.10 12.46 8.77
N THR A 107 -28.39 12.06 7.53
CA THR A 107 -27.63 11.00 6.86
C THR A 107 -26.19 11.45 6.62
N CYS A 108 -25.97 12.71 6.23
CA CYS A 108 -24.63 13.26 6.06
C CYS A 108 -23.83 13.24 7.37
N LEU A 109 -24.47 13.54 8.51
CA LEU A 109 -23.83 13.46 9.82
C LEU A 109 -23.45 12.02 10.18
N LEU A 110 -24.33 11.06 9.94
CA LEU A 110 -24.04 9.63 10.19
C LEU A 110 -22.87 9.14 9.33
N LEU A 111 -22.83 9.51 8.05
CA LEU A 111 -21.73 9.20 7.13
C LEU A 111 -20.41 9.82 7.63
N GLY A 112 -20.44 11.07 8.11
CA GLY A 112 -19.29 11.73 8.70
C GLY A 112 -18.76 11.01 9.94
N ILE A 113 -19.64 10.63 10.87
CA ILE A 113 -19.26 9.87 12.07
C ILE A 113 -18.67 8.50 11.70
N GLN A 114 -19.28 7.81 10.73
CA GLN A 114 -18.78 6.53 10.25
C GLN A 114 -17.38 6.67 9.63
N MET A 115 -17.12 7.76 8.90
CA MET A 115 -15.82 8.04 8.29
C MET A 115 -14.75 8.28 9.36
N GLU A 116 -15.03 9.14 10.34
CA GLU A 116 -14.11 9.41 11.47
C GLU A 116 -13.80 8.13 12.27
N LEU A 117 -14.83 7.33 12.57
CA LEU A 117 -14.63 6.06 13.26
C LEU A 117 -13.76 5.10 12.44
N SER A 118 -13.92 5.09 11.12
CA SER A 118 -13.12 4.25 10.22
C SER A 118 -11.65 4.66 10.21
N VAL A 119 -11.34 5.96 10.27
CA VAL A 119 -9.96 6.47 10.36
C VAL A 119 -9.32 6.07 11.70
N ILE A 120 -10.04 6.25 12.81
CA ILE A 120 -9.54 5.85 14.14
C ILE A 120 -9.26 4.34 14.20
N MET A 121 -10.15 3.53 13.64
CA MET A 121 -9.95 2.07 13.60
C MET A 121 -8.76 1.67 12.73
N LEU A 122 -8.50 2.37 11.63
CA LEU A 122 -7.32 2.14 10.80
C LEU A 122 -6.04 2.41 11.59
N ASP A 123 -5.95 3.55 12.28
CA ASP A 123 -4.78 3.91 13.08
C ASP A 123 -4.52 2.88 14.19
N LEU A 124 -5.57 2.43 14.87
CA LEU A 124 -5.48 1.36 15.87
C LEU A 124 -4.97 0.05 15.25
N ASN A 125 -5.48 -0.33 14.08
CA ASN A 125 -5.10 -1.56 13.41
C ASN A 125 -3.64 -1.51 12.92
N MET A 126 -3.15 -0.34 12.50
CA MET A 126 -1.75 -0.13 12.12
C MET A 126 -0.81 -0.30 13.31
N ILE A 127 -1.15 0.29 14.48
CA ILE A 127 -0.38 0.14 15.72
C ILE A 127 -0.34 -1.33 16.15
N LEU A 128 -1.48 -2.02 16.08
CA LEU A 128 -1.60 -3.43 16.44
C LEU A 128 -0.81 -4.35 15.51
N GLY A 129 -0.91 -4.15 14.19
CA GLY A 129 -0.17 -4.93 13.20
C GLY A 129 1.34 -4.80 13.37
N MET A 130 1.82 -3.57 13.60
CA MET A 130 3.24 -3.32 13.92
C MET A 130 3.65 -3.96 15.24
N ALA A 131 2.80 -3.92 16.26
CA ALA A 131 3.09 -4.52 17.57
C ALA A 131 3.15 -6.05 17.51
N GLN A 132 2.26 -6.68 16.74
CA GLN A 132 2.28 -8.13 16.49
C GLN A 132 3.53 -8.53 15.68
N GLY A 133 3.92 -7.74 14.67
CA GLY A 133 5.18 -7.94 13.96
C GLY A 133 6.40 -7.88 14.89
N LEU A 134 6.43 -6.89 15.78
CA LEU A 134 7.50 -6.74 16.77
C LEU A 134 7.52 -7.90 17.79
N ASN A 135 6.34 -8.32 18.26
CA ASN A 135 6.18 -9.48 19.14
C ASN A 135 6.76 -10.76 18.50
N LEU A 136 6.55 -10.98 17.20
CA LEU A 136 7.11 -12.14 16.50
C LEU A 136 8.64 -12.08 16.34
N ILE A 137 9.22 -10.88 16.19
CA ILE A 137 10.67 -10.70 16.01
C ILE A 137 11.43 -10.80 17.35
N PHE A 138 10.94 -10.12 18.38
CA PHE A 138 11.64 -9.97 19.66
C PHE A 138 11.13 -10.92 20.76
N GLY A 139 9.95 -11.51 20.59
CA GLY A 139 9.31 -12.35 21.61
C GLY A 139 8.88 -11.58 22.86
N TRP A 140 8.78 -10.25 22.80
CA TRP A 140 8.37 -9.40 23.91
C TRP A 140 6.88 -9.44 24.16
N ASP A 141 6.45 -9.09 25.37
CA ASP A 141 5.02 -8.99 25.70
C ASP A 141 4.30 -7.97 24.80
N LEU A 142 3.08 -8.30 24.40
CA LEU A 142 2.29 -7.51 23.46
C LEU A 142 2.05 -6.09 23.98
N PHE A 143 1.87 -5.91 25.29
CA PHE A 143 1.67 -4.60 25.88
C PHE A 143 2.88 -3.69 25.68
N THR A 144 4.09 -4.25 25.83
CA THR A 144 5.34 -3.52 25.60
C THR A 144 5.50 -3.16 24.12
N CYS A 145 5.15 -4.08 23.23
CA CYS A 145 5.18 -3.83 21.79
C CYS A 145 4.22 -2.72 21.38
N VAL A 146 2.98 -2.73 21.87
CA VAL A 146 1.97 -1.69 21.59
C VAL A 146 2.42 -0.33 22.12
N PHE A 147 2.98 -0.28 23.34
CA PHE A 147 3.50 0.97 23.89
C PHE A 147 4.65 1.53 23.04
N LEU A 148 5.55 0.66 22.58
CA LEU A 148 6.68 1.06 21.75
C LEU A 148 6.23 1.54 20.37
N THR A 149 5.29 0.86 19.71
CA THR A 149 4.78 1.26 18.40
C THR A 149 3.96 2.55 18.46
N ALA A 150 3.15 2.73 19.51
CA ALA A 150 2.43 3.98 19.74
C ALA A 150 3.39 5.16 19.97
N THR A 151 4.41 4.97 20.81
CA THR A 151 5.45 6.00 21.05
C THR A 151 6.24 6.29 19.76
N GLY A 152 6.56 5.25 19.00
CA GLY A 152 7.23 5.37 17.70
C GLY A 152 6.41 6.15 16.67
N ALA A 153 5.09 5.96 16.62
CA ALA A 153 4.20 6.71 15.74
C ALA A 153 4.18 8.21 16.07
N VAL A 154 4.09 8.56 17.36
CA VAL A 154 4.16 9.96 17.82
C VAL A 154 5.53 10.56 17.51
N PHE A 155 6.60 9.80 17.74
CA PHE A 155 7.96 10.24 17.41
C PHE A 155 8.13 10.46 15.91
N HIS A 156 7.55 9.61 15.06
CA HIS A 156 7.57 9.77 13.61
C HIS A 156 6.88 11.06 13.18
N ILE A 157 5.73 11.40 13.76
CA ILE A 157 5.05 12.68 13.51
C ILE A 157 5.90 13.86 13.96
N LEU A 158 6.49 13.80 15.15
CA LEU A 158 7.39 14.85 15.64
C LEU A 158 8.61 15.02 14.73
N LEU A 159 9.18 13.91 14.27
CA LEU A 159 10.30 13.86 13.34
C LEU A 159 9.92 14.44 11.97
N ALA A 160 8.69 14.21 11.50
CA ALA A 160 8.16 14.75 10.26
C ALA A 160 7.85 16.26 10.32
N VAL A 161 7.67 16.82 11.52
CA VAL A 161 7.56 18.27 11.72
C VAL A 161 8.94 18.91 11.84
N LEU A 162 9.91 18.21 12.44
CA LEU A 162 11.28 18.72 12.65
C LEU A 162 12.16 18.63 11.39
N LEU A 163 11.99 17.56 10.60
CA LEU A 163 12.52 17.47 9.24
C LEU A 163 11.50 18.05 8.27
N ASP A 164 11.98 18.62 7.16
CA ASP A 164 11.09 18.92 6.03
C ASP A 164 10.24 17.67 5.70
N ILE A 165 8.92 17.87 5.57
CA ILE A 165 7.94 16.80 5.33
C ILE A 165 8.37 15.87 4.18
N GLU A 166 9.04 16.42 3.17
CA GLU A 166 9.56 15.66 2.02
C GLU A 166 10.61 14.62 2.41
N LYS A 167 11.54 14.95 3.31
CA LYS A 167 12.60 14.03 3.75
C LYS A 167 12.05 12.93 4.64
N ALA A 168 11.12 13.28 5.53
CA ALA A 168 10.45 12.30 6.39
C ALA A 168 9.60 11.31 5.56
N LYS A 169 8.88 11.80 4.53
CA LYS A 169 8.16 10.95 3.58
C LYS A 169 9.08 9.96 2.87
N PHE A 170 10.23 10.42 2.38
CA PHE A 170 11.19 9.54 1.70
C PHE A 170 11.72 8.44 2.62
N LEU A 171 12.03 8.77 3.87
CA LEU A 171 12.47 7.79 4.87
C LEU A 171 11.40 6.73 5.15
N GLY A 172 10.15 7.16 5.36
CA GLY A 172 9.03 6.24 5.59
C GLY A 172 8.81 5.28 4.42
N GLN A 173 8.84 5.80 3.19
CA GLN A 173 8.70 4.98 1.98
C GLN A 173 9.85 3.98 1.81
N PHE A 174 11.08 4.39 2.14
CA PHE A 174 12.24 3.49 2.08
C PHE A 174 12.12 2.33 3.07
N VAL A 175 11.74 2.61 4.33
CA VAL A 175 11.54 1.58 5.36
C VAL A 175 10.42 0.62 4.97
N ALA A 176 9.27 1.15 4.53
CA ALA A 176 8.15 0.32 4.09
C ALA A 176 8.51 -0.56 2.87
N GLY A 177 9.30 -0.02 1.93
CA GLY A 177 9.78 -0.78 0.78
C GLY A 177 10.75 -1.90 1.16
N PHE A 178 11.62 -1.65 2.13
CA PHE A 178 12.51 -2.67 2.68
C PHE A 178 11.74 -3.82 3.35
N VAL A 179 10.69 -3.50 4.13
CA VAL A 179 9.82 -4.50 4.76
C VAL A 179 9.09 -5.34 3.71
N LEU A 180 8.50 -4.71 2.68
CA LEU A 180 7.84 -5.42 1.58
C LEU A 180 8.82 -6.35 0.84
N LEU A 181 10.02 -5.86 0.53
CA LEU A 181 11.05 -6.67 -0.14
C LEU A 181 11.46 -7.86 0.71
N SER A 182 11.65 -7.66 2.02
CA SER A 182 11.97 -8.73 2.98
C SER A 182 10.86 -9.78 3.04
N PHE A 183 9.60 -9.35 3.03
CA PHE A 183 8.44 -10.24 3.01
C PHE A 183 8.38 -11.09 1.73
N ILE A 184 8.55 -10.46 0.56
CA ILE A 184 8.57 -11.18 -0.74
C ILE A 184 9.71 -12.18 -0.81
N LEU A 185 10.92 -11.78 -0.38
CA LEU A 185 12.07 -12.69 -0.31
C LEU A 185 11.80 -13.88 0.63
N GLY A 186 11.17 -13.62 1.79
CA GLY A 186 10.75 -14.66 2.72
C GLY A 186 9.77 -15.65 2.10
N LEU A 187 8.78 -15.17 1.33
CA LEU A 187 7.86 -16.03 0.60
C LEU A 187 8.56 -16.85 -0.49
N LEU A 188 9.51 -16.27 -1.21
CA LEU A 188 10.25 -16.94 -2.28
C LEU A 188 11.15 -18.07 -1.76
N ILE A 189 11.75 -17.87 -0.59
CA ILE A 189 12.59 -18.88 0.09
C ILE A 189 11.71 -19.99 0.68
N ASN A 190 10.58 -19.63 1.28
CA ASN A 190 9.64 -20.56 1.89
C ASN A 190 8.64 -21.13 0.87
N GLN A 191 9.06 -21.39 -0.37
CA GLN A 191 8.21 -22.06 -1.38
C GLN A 191 7.80 -23.44 -0.86
N SER A 192 6.69 -23.45 -0.12
CA SER A 192 6.03 -24.64 0.34
C SER A 192 5.39 -25.24 -0.90
N GLU A 193 5.80 -26.45 -1.25
CA GLU A 193 5.11 -27.31 -2.22
C GLU A 193 3.73 -27.61 -1.63
N ILE A 194 2.79 -26.67 -1.75
CA ILE A 194 1.42 -26.88 -1.31
C ILE A 194 0.67 -27.40 -2.53
N PRO A 195 0.38 -28.71 -2.61
CA PRO A 195 -0.51 -29.21 -3.64
C PRO A 195 -1.85 -28.52 -3.44
N LEU A 196 -2.21 -27.58 -4.33
CA LEU A 196 -3.56 -27.07 -4.40
C LEU A 196 -4.47 -28.28 -4.55
N PRO A 197 -5.36 -28.58 -3.60
CA PRO A 197 -6.33 -29.64 -3.80
C PRO A 197 -7.23 -29.21 -4.96
N MET A 198 -6.98 -29.80 -6.12
CA MET A 198 -7.78 -29.66 -7.34
C MET A 198 -9.17 -30.31 -7.19
N ASN A 199 -9.39 -31.05 -6.10
CA ASN A 199 -10.71 -31.52 -5.70
C ASN A 199 -11.43 -30.40 -4.97
N GLY A 200 -12.60 -30.05 -5.51
CA GLY A 200 -13.36 -28.85 -5.20
C GLY A 200 -13.32 -28.39 -3.75
N ILE A 201 -13.24 -27.06 -3.62
CA ILE A 201 -13.48 -26.24 -2.44
C ILE A 201 -14.81 -26.67 -1.79
N LEU A 202 -14.77 -27.76 -1.01
CA LEU A 202 -15.93 -28.24 -0.27
C LEU A 202 -15.84 -27.62 1.12
N MET A 203 -16.16 -26.32 1.15
CA MET A 203 -16.10 -25.46 2.32
C MET A 203 -16.99 -26.00 3.43
N LYS A 204 -16.39 -26.56 4.47
CA LYS A 204 -17.06 -26.70 5.76
C LYS A 204 -16.98 -25.36 6.50
N LEU A 205 -17.98 -24.50 6.27
CA LEU A 205 -18.17 -23.31 7.09
C LEU A 205 -18.58 -23.73 8.51
N SER A 206 -17.63 -23.67 9.44
CA SER A 206 -17.87 -23.69 10.89
C SER A 206 -18.22 -22.28 11.39
N GLY A 207 -18.77 -22.17 12.60
CA GLY A 207 -19.06 -20.85 13.21
C GLY A 207 -17.84 -19.95 13.33
N GLU A 208 -16.67 -20.52 13.63
CA GLU A 208 -15.40 -19.77 13.72
C GLU A 208 -14.90 -19.29 12.36
N SER A 209 -15.04 -20.12 11.31
CA SER A 209 -14.65 -19.73 9.96
C SER A 209 -15.52 -18.60 9.41
N ALA A 210 -16.82 -18.59 9.74
CA ALA A 210 -17.74 -17.51 9.37
C ALA A 210 -17.39 -16.19 10.09
N PHE A 211 -17.02 -16.26 11.37
CA PHE A 211 -16.56 -15.09 12.11
C PHE A 211 -15.28 -14.50 11.52
N MET A 212 -14.30 -15.34 11.19
CA MET A 212 -13.06 -14.89 10.54
C MET A 212 -13.32 -14.33 9.15
N LEU A 213 -14.26 -14.92 8.41
CA LEU A 213 -14.65 -14.41 7.10
C LEU A 213 -15.29 -13.03 7.18
N MET A 214 -16.18 -12.83 8.16
CA MET A 214 -16.81 -11.53 8.43
C MET A 214 -15.76 -10.49 8.84
N SER A 215 -14.79 -10.88 9.66
CA SER A 215 -13.65 -10.03 10.06
C SER A 215 -12.82 -9.61 8.84
N LEU A 216 -12.52 -10.57 7.95
CA LEU A 216 -11.73 -10.31 6.75
C LEU A 216 -12.48 -9.43 5.73
N LEU A 217 -13.80 -9.61 5.62
CA LEU A 217 -14.66 -8.73 4.83
C LEU A 217 -14.59 -7.29 5.35
N GLY A 218 -14.72 -7.10 6.67
CA GLY A 218 -14.62 -5.79 7.31
C GLY A 218 -13.24 -5.13 7.15
N ALA A 219 -12.17 -5.92 7.24
CA ALA A 219 -10.81 -5.43 7.01
C ALA A 219 -10.55 -5.01 5.54
N THR A 220 -11.28 -5.60 4.59
CA THR A 220 -11.13 -5.31 3.16
C THR A 220 -11.91 -4.07 2.75
N LEU A 221 -13.14 -3.91 3.25
CA LEU A 221 -14.01 -2.79 2.93
C LEU A 221 -13.84 -1.67 3.96
N VAL A 222 -12.99 -0.71 3.62
CA VAL A 222 -12.64 0.42 4.48
C VAL A 222 -13.30 1.70 3.93
N PRO A 223 -14.38 2.21 4.55
CA PRO A 223 -15.20 3.28 3.98
C PRO A 223 -14.45 4.58 3.67
N HIS A 224 -13.52 5.00 4.53
CA HIS A 224 -12.80 6.27 4.34
C HIS A 224 -11.94 6.27 3.06
N ASN A 225 -11.50 5.09 2.58
CA ASN A 225 -10.72 4.99 1.35
C ASN A 225 -11.53 5.41 0.12
N PHE A 226 -12.85 5.23 0.12
CA PHE A 226 -13.69 5.65 -1.01
C PHE A 226 -13.76 7.18 -1.15
N TYR A 227 -13.89 7.86 -0.01
CA TYR A 227 -13.89 9.33 0.03
C TYR A 227 -12.50 9.90 -0.31
N LEU A 228 -11.45 9.35 0.30
CA LEU A 228 -10.07 9.79 0.08
C LEU A 228 -9.62 9.56 -1.37
N HIS A 229 -9.97 8.40 -1.96
CA HIS A 229 -9.63 8.12 -3.35
C HIS A 229 -10.41 9.02 -4.32
N SER A 230 -11.65 9.39 -3.98
CA SER A 230 -12.42 10.38 -4.73
C SER A 230 -11.77 11.77 -4.69
N SER A 231 -11.24 12.20 -3.54
CA SER A 231 -10.64 13.53 -3.40
C SER A 231 -9.23 13.65 -3.99
N ILE A 232 -8.47 12.55 -4.06
CA ILE A 232 -7.12 12.55 -4.69
C ILE A 232 -7.21 12.59 -6.21
N VAL A 233 -8.27 12.01 -6.78
CA VAL A 233 -8.45 11.90 -8.23
C VAL A 233 -9.05 13.18 -8.83
N GLN A 234 -9.73 13.99 -8.03
CA GLN A 234 -10.17 15.35 -8.37
C GLN A 234 -8.96 16.29 -8.51
#